data_AF-A0A2E1XJI0-F1
#
_entry.id   AF-A0A2E1XJI0-F1
#
_cell.length_a   1.000
_cell.length_b   1.000
_cell.length_c   1.000
_cell.angle_alpha   90.00
_cell.angle_beta   90.00
_cell.angle_gamma   90.00
#
_symmetry.space_group_name_H-M   'P 1'
#
loop_
_entity.id
_entity.type
_entity.pdbx_description
1 polymer ?
#
loop_
_entity_poly.entity_id
_entity_poly.type
_entity_poly.pdbx_seq_one_letter_code
_entity_poly.pdbx_strand_id
1 'polypeptide(L)'
;MTAPNTTDVHSFSGKGDNKRTGDNPWAIEPMPAGLIDSPLDFIFAEHHRQREAASILTLLADGEFDLKGVKSLLAFLETDFALHIGDEELALFPMLREHCLPEDNVERILARLVDEHREDEASLETATAILVKGVSDKQLGVNDKRRLRMFAEHIRQHLALENGVLLPIARVRLRENELGILADLLKARRL
;
A
#
# COMPACT_ATOMS: atom_id res chain seq x y z
N MET A 1 -29.86 -9.70 -44.82
CA MET A 1 -30.34 -9.59 -43.42
C MET A 1 -30.08 -10.91 -42.72
N THR A 2 -28.98 -11.01 -41.96
CA THR A 2 -28.84 -11.67 -40.64
C THR A 2 -27.36 -11.53 -40.21
N ALA A 3 -27.17 -11.35 -38.90
CA ALA A 3 -26.11 -10.61 -38.23
C ALA A 3 -24.66 -11.14 -38.33
N PRO A 4 -23.65 -10.28 -38.07
CA PRO A 4 -22.26 -10.68 -37.87
C PRO A 4 -22.01 -11.21 -36.44
N ASN A 5 -21.08 -12.16 -36.37
CA ASN A 5 -20.64 -12.87 -35.17
C ASN A 5 -19.85 -11.92 -34.25
N THR A 6 -20.32 -11.71 -33.03
CA THR A 6 -19.74 -10.82 -32.01
C THR A 6 -18.65 -11.52 -31.20
N THR A 7 -17.43 -11.00 -31.31
CA THR A 7 -16.44 -10.76 -30.24
C THR A 7 -16.24 -11.83 -29.15
N ASP A 8 -15.09 -12.50 -29.25
CA ASP A 8 -14.37 -13.08 -28.11
C ASP A 8 -14.11 -12.01 -27.04
N VAL A 9 -14.85 -12.10 -25.93
CA VAL A 9 -14.54 -11.40 -24.68
C VAL A 9 -13.56 -12.27 -23.90
N HIS A 10 -12.28 -11.88 -23.94
CA HIS A 10 -11.28 -12.37 -22.99
C HIS A 10 -11.75 -12.08 -21.56
N SER A 11 -12.32 -13.10 -20.94
CA SER A 11 -12.70 -13.10 -19.54
C SER A 11 -11.44 -13.38 -18.73
N PHE A 12 -10.77 -12.33 -18.26
CA PHE A 12 -9.70 -12.45 -17.28
C PHE A 12 -10.33 -12.82 -15.92
N SER A 13 -10.59 -14.11 -15.73
CA SER A 13 -10.87 -14.70 -14.42
C SER A 13 -9.55 -14.83 -13.68
N GLY A 14 -9.12 -13.73 -13.05
CA GLY A 14 -8.04 -13.75 -12.06
C GLY A 14 -8.50 -14.35 -10.74
N LYS A 15 -8.90 -15.64 -10.75
CA LYS A 15 -8.82 -16.48 -9.55
C LYS A 15 -7.35 -16.89 -9.41
N GLY A 16 -6.57 -15.99 -8.82
CA GLY A 16 -5.19 -16.25 -8.39
C GLY A 16 -5.19 -16.44 -6.89
N ASP A 17 -4.71 -17.59 -6.46
CA ASP A 17 -4.79 -18.11 -5.10
C ASP A 17 -4.08 -17.19 -4.08
N ASN A 18 -4.84 -16.66 -3.12
CA ASN A 18 -4.30 -16.01 -1.92
C ASN A 18 -3.76 -17.07 -0.96
N LYS A 19 -2.71 -17.77 -1.37
CA LYS A 19 -2.01 -18.72 -0.52
C LYS A 19 -0.90 -17.93 0.17
N ARG A 20 -1.10 -17.58 1.45
CA ARG A 20 -0.05 -17.04 2.32
C ARG A 20 1.22 -17.84 2.09
N THR A 21 2.27 -17.18 1.61
CA THR A 21 3.59 -17.78 1.50
C THR A 21 4.35 -17.82 2.84
N GLY A 22 3.77 -17.30 3.93
CA GLY A 22 4.37 -17.34 5.26
C GLY A 22 3.44 -17.85 6.37
N ASP A 23 3.81 -18.95 7.02
CA ASP A 23 3.28 -19.39 8.32
C ASP A 23 3.69 -18.44 9.48
N ASN A 24 4.44 -17.38 9.20
CA ASN A 24 4.95 -16.44 10.20
C ASN A 24 4.11 -15.15 10.24
N PRO A 25 3.33 -14.90 11.31
CA PRO A 25 2.51 -13.69 11.44
C PRO A 25 3.34 -12.40 11.66
N TRP A 26 4.66 -12.52 11.85
CA TRP A 26 5.60 -11.42 12.03
C TRP A 26 6.42 -11.08 10.78
N ALA A 27 6.14 -11.73 9.65
CA ALA A 27 6.83 -11.46 8.40
C ALA A 27 6.15 -10.33 7.62
N ILE A 28 6.98 -9.50 6.98
CA ILE A 28 6.60 -8.65 5.86
C ILE A 28 7.35 -9.21 4.67
N GLU A 29 6.62 -9.63 3.64
CA GLU A 29 7.23 -10.27 2.48
C GLU A 29 8.09 -9.26 1.70
N PRO A 30 9.23 -9.71 1.13
CA PRO A 30 10.03 -8.84 0.29
C PRO A 30 9.29 -8.55 -1.02
N MET A 31 9.50 -7.35 -1.56
CA MET A 31 9.00 -6.99 -2.89
C MET A 31 9.60 -7.92 -3.96
N PRO A 32 8.78 -8.55 -4.83
CA PRO A 32 9.28 -9.41 -5.90
C PRO A 32 10.18 -8.65 -6.88
N ALA A 33 11.30 -9.26 -7.26
CA ALA A 33 12.24 -8.69 -8.22
C ALA A 33 11.58 -8.48 -9.59
N GLY A 34 11.82 -7.33 -10.21
CA GLY A 34 11.30 -6.98 -11.54
C GLY A 34 9.82 -6.57 -11.56
N LEU A 35 9.08 -6.68 -10.46
CA LEU A 35 7.66 -6.29 -10.43
C LEU A 35 7.45 -4.79 -10.72
N ILE A 36 8.47 -3.97 -10.48
CA ILE A 36 8.46 -2.53 -10.75
C ILE A 36 8.27 -2.19 -12.25
N ASP A 37 8.51 -3.13 -13.16
CA ASP A 37 8.19 -2.98 -14.58
C ASP A 37 6.67 -3.02 -14.85
N SER A 38 5.88 -3.49 -13.88
CA SER A 38 4.41 -3.49 -13.88
C SER A 38 3.92 -2.58 -12.75
N PRO A 39 3.93 -1.25 -12.93
CA PRO A 39 3.91 -0.29 -11.82
C PRO A 39 2.63 -0.35 -10.96
N LEU A 40 1.46 -0.62 -11.56
CA LEU A 40 0.22 -0.77 -10.79
C LEU A 40 0.18 -2.08 -10.00
N ASP A 41 0.84 -3.13 -10.48
CA ASP A 41 0.98 -4.40 -9.74
C ASP A 41 2.04 -4.28 -8.65
N PHE A 42 3.09 -3.48 -8.89
CA PHE A 42 4.07 -3.08 -7.88
C PHE A 42 3.43 -2.30 -6.72
N ILE A 43 2.64 -1.27 -7.03
CA ILE A 43 1.90 -0.49 -6.01
C ILE A 43 0.94 -1.41 -5.24
N PHE A 44 0.22 -2.29 -5.94
CA PHE A 44 -0.64 -3.28 -5.29
C PHE A 44 0.14 -4.25 -4.37
N ALA A 45 1.35 -4.65 -4.75
CA ALA A 45 2.21 -5.47 -3.89
C ALA A 45 2.74 -4.69 -2.67
N GLU A 46 3.04 -3.40 -2.80
CA GLU A 46 3.33 -2.53 -1.65
C GLU A 46 2.14 -2.48 -0.68
N HIS A 47 0.91 -2.36 -1.18
CA HIS A 47 -0.30 -2.40 -0.35
C HIS A 47 -0.42 -3.72 0.43
N HIS A 48 0.00 -4.84 -0.16
CA HIS A 48 0.04 -6.11 0.55
C HIS A 48 1.04 -6.06 1.73
N ARG A 49 2.26 -5.57 1.49
CA ARG A 49 3.29 -5.42 2.53
C ARG A 49 2.85 -4.48 3.65
N GLN A 50 2.17 -3.38 3.32
CA GLN A 50 1.58 -2.48 4.30
C GLN A 50 0.48 -3.15 5.13
N ARG A 51 -0.34 -4.02 4.53
CA ARG A 51 -1.34 -4.81 5.25
C ARG A 51 -0.71 -5.82 6.22
N GLU A 52 0.43 -6.40 5.86
CA GLU A 52 1.22 -7.23 6.77
C GLU A 52 1.77 -6.41 7.94
N ALA A 53 2.33 -5.22 7.67
CA ALA A 53 2.76 -4.28 8.70
C ALA A 53 1.61 -3.91 9.66
N ALA A 54 0.42 -3.61 9.14
CA ALA A 54 -0.78 -3.35 9.95
C ALA A 54 -1.18 -4.57 10.82
N SER A 55 -0.97 -5.78 10.31
CA SER A 55 -1.21 -7.01 11.06
C SER A 55 -0.23 -7.15 12.23
N ILE A 56 1.05 -6.87 12.02
CA ILE A 56 2.07 -6.86 13.08
C ILE A 56 1.76 -5.79 14.14
N LEU A 57 1.38 -4.58 13.74
CA LEU A 57 0.94 -3.52 14.64
C LEU A 57 -0.23 -3.96 15.53
N THR A 58 -1.13 -4.79 14.99
CA THR A 58 -2.28 -5.34 15.74
C THR A 58 -1.82 -6.37 16.78
N LEU A 59 -0.92 -7.29 16.43
CA LEU A 59 -0.33 -8.26 17.38
C LEU A 59 0.32 -7.54 18.57
N LEU A 60 1.08 -6.49 18.29
CA LEU A 60 1.70 -5.65 19.33
C LEU A 60 0.66 -4.97 20.21
N ALA A 61 -0.42 -4.47 19.62
CA ALA A 61 -1.53 -3.86 20.34
C ALA A 61 -2.31 -4.87 21.21
N ASP A 62 -2.34 -6.14 20.83
CA ASP A 62 -2.92 -7.25 21.60
C ASP A 62 -1.98 -7.73 22.72
N GLY A 63 -0.71 -7.29 22.69
CA GLY A 63 0.28 -7.55 23.72
C GLY A 63 1.23 -8.69 23.39
N GLU A 64 1.20 -9.20 22.16
CA GLU A 64 2.23 -10.09 21.66
C GLU A 64 3.49 -9.31 21.33
N PHE A 65 4.64 -9.97 21.32
CA PHE A 65 5.92 -9.31 21.03
C PHE A 65 6.92 -10.29 20.43
N ASP A 66 7.39 -9.99 19.21
CA ASP A 66 8.54 -10.65 18.60
C ASP A 66 9.61 -9.63 18.24
N LEU A 67 10.81 -9.78 18.80
CA LEU A 67 11.88 -8.80 18.62
C LEU A 67 12.34 -8.70 17.16
N LYS A 68 12.35 -9.80 16.41
CA LYS A 68 12.80 -9.81 15.01
C LYS A 68 11.74 -9.17 14.10
N GLY A 69 10.47 -9.49 14.33
CA GLY A 69 9.31 -8.90 13.68
C GLY A 69 9.24 -7.40 13.91
N VAL A 70 9.40 -6.95 15.15
CA VAL A 70 9.42 -5.51 15.48
C VAL A 70 10.55 -4.77 14.76
N LYS A 71 11.76 -5.35 14.71
CA LYS A 71 12.88 -4.76 13.96
C LYS A 71 12.62 -4.70 12.46
N SER A 72 11.97 -5.73 11.90
CA SER A 72 11.62 -5.77 10.48
C SER A 72 10.52 -4.77 10.15
N LEU A 73 9.53 -4.62 11.03
CA LEU A 73 8.48 -3.60 10.94
C LEU A 73 9.08 -2.20 10.99
N LEU A 74 9.99 -1.92 11.93
CA LEU A 74 10.68 -0.62 12.02
C LEU A 74 11.41 -0.29 10.71
N ALA A 75 12.19 -1.23 10.17
CA ALA A 75 12.90 -1.02 8.92
C ALA A 75 11.94 -0.73 7.75
N PHE A 76 10.83 -1.47 7.65
CA PHE A 76 9.80 -1.26 6.63
C PHE A 76 9.12 0.12 6.75
N LEU A 77 8.73 0.51 7.96
CA LEU A 77 8.08 1.79 8.25
C LEU A 77 8.99 2.99 7.93
N GLU A 78 10.29 2.88 8.22
CA GLU A 78 11.27 3.95 7.98
C GLU A 78 11.68 4.09 6.51
N THR A 79 11.50 3.04 5.69
CA THR A 79 12.01 3.01 4.31
C THR A 79 10.88 2.85 3.31
N ASP A 80 10.36 1.63 3.14
CA ASP A 80 9.37 1.29 2.14
C ASP A 80 8.07 2.10 2.30
N PHE A 81 7.54 2.24 3.52
CA PHE A 81 6.27 2.94 3.76
C PHE A 81 6.34 4.42 3.34
N ALA A 82 7.40 5.13 3.73
CA ALA A 82 7.61 6.52 3.35
C ALA A 82 7.89 6.69 1.85
N LEU A 83 8.66 5.75 1.25
CA LEU A 83 8.92 5.76 -0.19
C LEU A 83 7.63 5.58 -1.00
N HIS A 84 6.72 4.72 -0.53
CA HIS A 84 5.45 4.46 -1.18
C HIS A 84 4.55 5.70 -1.25
N ILE A 85 4.43 6.46 -0.16
CA ILE A 85 3.69 7.74 -0.17
C ILE A 85 4.25 8.66 -1.26
N GLY A 86 5.58 8.72 -1.40
CA GLY A 86 6.25 9.50 -2.45
C GLY A 86 6.00 8.97 -3.86
N ASP A 87 5.91 7.65 -4.05
CA ASP A 87 5.55 7.04 -5.33
C ASP A 87 4.15 7.47 -5.78
N GLU A 88 3.23 7.60 -4.84
CA GLU A 88 1.86 8.00 -5.12
C GLU A 88 1.75 9.50 -5.35
N GLU A 89 2.14 10.31 -4.38
CA GLU A 89 1.92 11.76 -4.44
C GLU A 89 2.74 12.46 -5.53
N LEU A 90 3.93 11.95 -5.82
CA LEU A 90 4.85 12.57 -6.78
C LEU A 90 4.88 11.87 -8.13
N ALA A 91 4.18 10.74 -8.33
CA ALA A 91 4.04 10.11 -9.65
C ALA A 91 2.61 9.70 -9.97
N LEU A 92 2.03 8.74 -9.25
CA LEU A 92 0.71 8.20 -9.61
C LEU A 92 -0.38 9.28 -9.60
N PHE A 93 -0.48 10.08 -8.53
CA PHE A 93 -1.54 11.06 -8.37
C PHE A 93 -1.48 12.14 -9.45
N PRO A 94 -0.34 12.79 -9.76
CA PRO A 94 -0.22 13.69 -10.90
C PRO A 94 -0.69 13.06 -12.22
N MET A 95 -0.27 11.83 -12.51
CA MET A 95 -0.71 11.13 -13.74
C MET A 95 -2.22 10.92 -13.76
N LEU A 96 -2.83 10.54 -12.64
CA LEU A 96 -4.27 10.37 -12.57
C LEU A 96 -5.02 11.69 -12.80
N ARG A 97 -4.51 12.82 -12.31
CA ARG A 97 -5.11 14.14 -12.60
C ARG A 97 -5.07 14.48 -14.08
N GLU A 98 -4.00 14.12 -14.77
CA GLU A 98 -3.82 14.41 -16.20
C GLU A 98 -4.67 13.52 -17.11
N HIS A 99 -4.93 12.27 -16.69
CA HIS A 99 -5.51 11.24 -17.56
C HIS A 99 -6.94 10.79 -17.19
N CYS A 100 -7.46 11.13 -16.01
CA CYS A 100 -8.84 10.83 -15.64
C CYS A 100 -9.84 11.82 -16.25
N LEU A 101 -11.06 11.35 -16.46
CA LEU A 101 -12.18 12.18 -16.90
C LEU A 101 -12.96 12.74 -15.69
N PRO A 102 -13.71 13.83 -15.86
CA PRO A 102 -14.50 14.42 -14.77
C PRO A 102 -15.45 13.42 -14.09
N GLU A 103 -16.04 12.47 -14.83
CA GLU A 103 -16.94 11.45 -14.31
C GLU A 103 -16.26 10.44 -13.36
N ASP A 104 -14.93 10.31 -13.41
CA ASP A 104 -14.19 9.46 -12.46
C ASP A 104 -14.13 10.08 -11.06
N ASN A 105 -14.39 11.40 -10.98
CA ASN A 105 -14.37 12.17 -9.74
C ASN A 105 -13.05 12.01 -8.95
N VAL A 106 -11.93 11.88 -9.68
CA VAL A 106 -10.62 11.50 -9.11
C VAL A 106 -10.10 12.53 -8.12
N GLU A 107 -10.30 13.83 -8.37
CA GLU A 107 -9.79 14.90 -7.50
C GLU A 107 -10.30 14.79 -6.06
N ARG A 108 -11.57 14.39 -5.89
CA ARG A 108 -12.13 14.18 -4.55
C ARG A 108 -11.45 13.00 -3.83
N ILE A 109 -11.12 11.95 -4.57
CA ILE A 109 -10.42 10.78 -4.02
C ILE A 109 -9.00 11.17 -3.65
N LEU A 110 -8.27 11.83 -4.54
CA LEU A 110 -6.89 12.26 -4.30
C LEU A 110 -6.78 13.26 -3.15
N ALA A 111 -7.70 14.22 -3.04
CA ALA A 111 -7.71 15.16 -1.92
C ALA A 111 -7.85 14.43 -0.58
N ARG A 112 -8.74 13.43 -0.52
CA ARG A 112 -8.90 12.60 0.67
C ARG A 112 -7.63 11.79 0.98
N LEU A 113 -7.03 11.13 -0.01
CA LEU A 113 -5.83 10.33 0.20
C LEU A 113 -4.64 11.17 0.69
N VAL A 114 -4.44 12.37 0.13
CA VAL A 114 -3.40 13.30 0.60
C VAL A 114 -3.64 13.75 2.05
N ASP A 115 -4.89 13.97 2.45
CA ASP A 115 -5.20 14.29 3.85
C ASP A 115 -4.94 13.07 4.77
N GLU A 116 -5.31 11.86 4.33
CA GLU A 116 -5.02 10.61 5.06
C GLU A 116 -3.50 10.36 5.18
N HIS A 117 -2.70 10.64 4.15
CA HIS A 117 -1.23 10.54 4.21
C HIS A 117 -0.60 11.44 5.25
N ARG A 118 -1.11 12.67 5.42
CA ARG A 118 -0.64 13.58 6.49
C ARG A 118 -0.91 13.02 7.88
N GLU A 119 -2.05 12.34 8.06
CA GLU A 119 -2.38 11.65 9.30
C GLU A 119 -1.48 10.42 9.52
N ASP A 120 -1.15 9.71 8.44
CA ASP A 120 -0.22 8.59 8.46
C ASP A 120 1.20 9.01 8.81
N GLU A 121 1.71 10.14 8.30
CA GLU A 121 3.04 10.67 8.66
C GLU A 121 3.15 10.93 10.18
N ALA A 122 2.14 11.58 10.77
CA ALA A 122 2.10 11.84 12.21
C ALA A 122 1.97 10.55 13.04
N SER A 123 1.19 9.59 12.53
CA SER A 123 0.99 8.28 13.16
C SER A 123 2.25 7.42 13.07
N LEU A 124 2.99 7.52 11.96
CA LEU A 124 4.25 6.85 11.70
C LEU A 124 5.33 7.29 12.68
N GLU A 125 5.53 8.60 12.87
CA GLU A 125 6.48 9.13 13.85
C GLU A 125 6.18 8.59 15.25
N THR A 126 4.90 8.64 15.63
CA THR A 126 4.44 8.14 16.94
C THR A 126 4.66 6.63 17.08
N ALA A 127 4.32 5.85 16.05
CA ALA A 127 4.47 4.40 16.05
C ALA A 127 5.94 3.99 16.14
N THR A 128 6.82 4.61 15.36
CA THR A 128 8.26 4.37 15.40
C THR A 128 8.84 4.63 16.79
N ALA A 129 8.47 5.74 17.43
CA ALA A 129 8.91 6.04 18.80
C ALA A 129 8.45 4.96 19.81
N ILE A 130 7.20 4.51 19.69
CA ILE A 130 6.65 3.43 20.52
C ILE A 130 7.43 2.12 20.31
N LEU A 131 7.71 1.76 19.06
CA LEU A 131 8.39 0.51 18.70
C LEU A 131 9.84 0.51 19.18
N VAL A 132 10.58 1.61 19.01
CA VAL A 132 11.96 1.78 19.51
C VAL A 132 12.01 1.62 21.03
N LYS A 133 11.09 2.25 21.76
CA LYS A 133 10.95 2.06 23.20
C LYS A 133 10.62 0.60 23.55
N GLY A 134 9.66 0.01 22.84
CA GLY A 134 9.24 -1.38 23.03
C GLY A 134 10.37 -2.39 22.83
N VAL A 135 11.31 -2.14 21.93
CA VAL A 135 12.52 -2.98 21.74
C VAL A 135 13.38 -3.02 23.00
N SER A 136 13.48 -1.90 23.73
CA SER A 136 14.28 -1.80 24.95
C SER A 136 13.56 -2.43 26.15
N ASP A 137 12.30 -2.05 26.35
CA ASP A 137 11.52 -2.42 27.54
C ASP A 137 10.85 -3.79 27.41
N LYS A 138 10.74 -4.32 26.19
CA LYS A 138 9.97 -5.53 25.81
C LYS A 138 8.51 -5.50 26.26
N GLN A 139 7.97 -4.30 26.49
CA GLN A 139 6.59 -4.10 26.91
C GLN A 139 6.07 -2.77 26.36
N LEU A 140 4.78 -2.77 25.99
CA LEU A 140 4.05 -1.58 25.53
C LEU A 140 2.99 -1.17 26.54
N GLY A 141 2.87 0.12 26.81
CA GLY A 141 1.82 0.66 27.67
C GLY A 141 0.44 0.58 27.02
N VAL A 142 -0.62 0.73 27.82
CA VAL A 142 -2.02 0.68 27.33
C VAL A 142 -2.30 1.75 26.26
N ASN A 143 -1.75 2.96 26.45
CA ASN A 143 -1.89 4.04 25.48
C ASN A 143 -1.12 3.75 24.18
N ASP A 144 0.08 3.16 24.29
CA ASP A 144 0.90 2.77 23.15
C ASP A 144 0.17 1.74 22.29
N LYS A 145 -0.34 0.67 22.92
CA LYS A 145 -1.16 -0.36 22.28
C LYS A 145 -2.38 0.23 21.56
N ARG A 146 -3.07 1.19 22.19
CA ARG A 146 -4.22 1.86 21.55
C ARG A 146 -3.81 2.62 20.29
N ARG A 147 -2.70 3.36 20.34
CA ARG A 147 -2.17 4.11 19.18
C ARG A 147 -1.79 3.19 18.03
N LEU A 148 -1.07 2.10 18.32
CA LEU A 148 -0.72 1.11 17.28
C LEU A 148 -1.95 0.48 16.64
N ARG A 149 -3.00 0.16 17.42
CA ARG A 149 -4.27 -0.37 16.88
C ARG A 149 -4.97 0.63 15.97
N MET A 150 -5.01 1.91 16.35
CA MET A 150 -5.62 2.96 15.52
C MET A 150 -4.87 3.12 14.20
N PHE A 151 -3.54 3.15 14.24
CA PHE A 151 -2.73 3.27 13.04
C PHE A 151 -2.90 2.06 12.11
N ALA A 152 -2.89 0.85 12.66
CA ALA A 152 -3.14 -0.37 11.89
C ALA A 152 -4.51 -0.36 11.18
N GLU A 153 -5.54 0.17 11.84
CA GLU A 153 -6.87 0.27 11.24
C GLU A 153 -6.93 1.35 10.16
N HIS A 154 -6.28 2.49 10.38
CA HIS A 154 -6.19 3.55 9.38
C HIS A 154 -5.54 3.05 8.08
N ILE A 155 -4.38 2.39 8.18
CA ILE A 155 -3.70 1.77 7.02
C ILE A 155 -4.67 0.84 6.27
N ARG A 156 -5.43 -0.02 6.96
CA ARG A 156 -6.35 -0.94 6.28
C ARG A 156 -7.49 -0.23 5.54
N GLN A 157 -8.02 0.84 6.13
CA GLN A 157 -9.10 1.62 5.53
C GLN A 157 -8.61 2.43 4.33
N HIS A 158 -7.44 3.04 4.45
CA HIS A 158 -6.74 3.74 3.38
C HIS A 158 -6.52 2.81 2.17
N LEU A 159 -5.85 1.68 2.41
CA LEU A 159 -5.61 0.67 1.38
C LEU A 159 -6.90 0.09 0.77
N ALA A 160 -8.01 0.06 1.50
CA ALA A 160 -9.29 -0.40 0.95
C ALA A 160 -9.86 0.60 -0.07
N LEU A 161 -9.68 1.89 0.16
CA LEU A 161 -10.05 2.94 -0.80
C LEU A 161 -9.19 2.84 -2.05
N GLU A 162 -7.88 2.71 -1.90
CA GLU A 162 -6.96 2.68 -3.03
C GLU A 162 -7.13 1.44 -3.90
N ASN A 163 -7.14 0.25 -3.27
CA ASN A 163 -7.32 -1.00 -3.99
C ASN A 163 -8.72 -1.14 -4.59
N GLY A 164 -9.74 -0.63 -3.90
CA GLY A 164 -11.14 -0.77 -4.30
C GLY A 164 -11.61 0.27 -5.31
N VAL A 165 -10.92 1.42 -5.39
CA VAL A 165 -11.38 2.57 -6.19
C VAL A 165 -10.26 3.15 -7.03
N LEU A 166 -9.16 3.60 -6.40
CA LEU A 166 -8.11 4.34 -7.12
C LEU A 166 -7.39 3.48 -8.17
N LEU A 167 -6.88 2.31 -7.80
CA LEU A 167 -6.17 1.41 -8.72
C LEU A 167 -7.07 0.92 -9.87
N PRO A 168 -8.35 0.56 -9.65
CA PRO A 168 -9.28 0.29 -10.75
C PRO A 168 -9.41 1.46 -11.74
N ILE A 169 -9.51 2.71 -11.26
CA ILE A 169 -9.53 3.89 -12.14
C ILE A 169 -8.21 3.99 -12.91
N ALA A 170 -7.07 3.83 -12.22
CA ALA A 170 -5.75 3.87 -12.85
C ALA A 170 -5.62 2.85 -13.99
N ARG A 171 -6.08 1.62 -13.78
CA ARG A 171 -6.06 0.55 -14.81
C ARG A 171 -6.90 0.89 -16.05
N VAL A 172 -7.98 1.65 -15.88
CA VAL A 172 -8.85 2.07 -17.00
C VAL A 172 -8.27 3.28 -17.73
N ARG A 173 -7.59 4.19 -17.02
CA ARG A 173 -7.19 5.50 -17.54
C ARG A 173 -5.74 5.58 -18.04
N LEU A 174 -4.82 4.83 -17.44
CA LEU A 174 -3.41 4.84 -17.83
C LEU A 174 -3.16 3.81 -18.93
N ARG A 175 -2.56 4.23 -20.04
CA ARG A 175 -2.20 3.35 -21.16
C ARG A 175 -0.74 2.94 -21.02
N GLU A 176 -0.28 2.08 -21.94
CA GLU A 176 1.07 1.51 -21.93
C GLU A 176 2.17 2.58 -21.82
N ASN A 177 2.02 3.72 -22.51
CA ASN A 177 3.00 4.81 -22.43
C ASN A 177 3.04 5.45 -21.04
N GLU A 178 1.88 5.76 -20.44
CA GLU A 178 1.81 6.34 -19.10
C GLU A 178 2.33 5.36 -18.04
N LEU A 179 2.03 4.07 -18.19
CA LEU A 179 2.56 3.01 -17.33
C LEU A 179 4.09 2.88 -17.45
N GLY A 180 4.64 2.99 -18.66
CA GLY A 180 6.10 3.03 -18.85
C GLY A 180 6.77 4.18 -18.11
N ILE A 181 6.21 5.40 -18.23
CA ILE A 181 6.71 6.58 -17.52
C ILE A 181 6.59 6.39 -16.01
N LEU A 182 5.47 5.83 -15.52
CA LEU A 182 5.27 5.57 -14.09
C LEU A 182 6.35 4.62 -13.58
N ALA A 183 6.59 3.50 -14.27
CA ALA A 183 7.64 2.55 -13.89
C ALA A 183 9.02 3.21 -13.80
N ASP A 184 9.37 4.09 -14.74
CA ASP A 184 10.64 4.81 -14.73
C ASP A 184 10.74 5.77 -13.53
N LEU A 185 9.67 6.48 -13.18
CA LEU A 185 9.62 7.34 -12.00
C LEU A 185 9.77 6.54 -10.70
N LEU A 186 9.09 5.39 -10.58
CA LEU A 186 9.20 4.50 -9.41
C LEU A 186 10.64 3.97 -9.27
N LYS A 187 11.28 3.56 -10.37
CA LYS A 187 12.68 3.08 -10.37
C LYS A 187 13.65 4.19 -9.95
N ALA A 188 13.45 5.41 -10.45
CA ALA A 188 14.35 6.53 -10.16
C ALA A 188 14.44 6.88 -8.67
N ARG A 189 13.39 6.65 -7.88
CA ARG A 189 13.41 6.86 -6.42
C ARG A 189 14.17 5.78 -5.63
N ARG A 190 14.60 4.72 -6.31
CA ARG A 190 15.26 3.55 -5.70
C ARG A 190 16.73 3.41 -6.15
N LEU A 191 17.24 4.38 -6.90
CA LEU A 191 18.64 4.51 -7.32
C LEU A 191 19.39 5.45 -6.39
#